data_AF-A0A7X1ZQK0-F1
#
_entry.id   AF-A0A7X1ZQK0-F1
#
_cell.length_a   1.000
_cell.length_b   1.000
_cell.length_c   1.000
_cell.angle_alpha   90.00
_cell.angle_beta   90.00
_cell.angle_gamma   90.00
#
_symmetry.space_group_name_H-M   'P 1'
#
loop_
_entity.id
_entity.type
_entity.pdbx_description
1 polymer ?
#
loop_
_entity_poly.entity_id
_entity_poly.type
_entity_poly.pdbx_seq_one_letter_code
_entity_poly.pdbx_strand_id
1 'polypeptide(L)' 'MERGIAREYIEDLAEAYNGFFLTYYQGPLLVVNTDNLDLENNPTHFRRLLAEIEATGQGRRFLGSA' A
#
# COMPACT_ATOMS: atom_id res chain seq x y z
N MET A 1 15.25 -0.57 -17.72
CA MET A 1 15.01 -1.87 -17.06
C MET A 1 16.02 -1.99 -15.95
N GLU A 2 15.56 -1.92 -14.70
CA GLU A 2 16.42 -2.10 -13.53
C GLU A 2 16.90 -3.56 -13.53
N ARG A 3 18.22 -3.73 -13.63
CA ARG A 3 18.88 -5.00 -13.91
C ARG A 3 19.02 -5.83 -12.63
N GLY A 4 18.50 -7.06 -12.64
CA GLY A 4 18.96 -8.12 -11.73
C GLY A 4 17.85 -8.90 -11.01
N ILE A 5 16.61 -8.44 -11.05
CA ILE A 5 15.52 -9.11 -10.33
C ILE A 5 14.66 -9.87 -11.34
N ALA A 6 14.55 -11.19 -11.13
CA ALA A 6 13.69 -12.06 -11.91
C ALA A 6 12.22 -11.64 -11.71
N ARG A 7 11.41 -11.71 -12.78
CA ARG A 7 10.01 -11.30 -12.71
C ARG A 7 9.22 -12.19 -11.75
N GLU A 8 9.52 -13.48 -11.81
CA GLU A 8 8.96 -14.54 -10.98
C GLU A 8 9.21 -14.24 -9.49
N TYR A 9 10.41 -13.76 -9.15
CA TYR A 9 10.73 -13.39 -7.77
C TYR A 9 9.87 -12.22 -7.27
N ILE A 10 9.62 -11.21 -8.10
CA ILE A 10 8.73 -10.08 -7.73
C ILE A 10 7.29 -10.57 -7.55
N GLU A 11 6.85 -11.51 -8.37
CA GLU A 11 5.50 -12.09 -8.28
C GLU A 11 5.33 -12.92 -7.00
N ASP A 12 6.28 -13.81 -6.70
CA ASP A 12 6.30 -14.60 -5.47
C ASP A 12 6.32 -13.70 -4.22
N LEU A 13 7.12 -12.63 -4.26
CA LEU A 13 7.20 -11.66 -3.19
C LEU A 13 5.86 -10.95 -2.98
N ALA A 14 5.24 -10.48 -4.07
CA ALA A 14 3.94 -9.81 -4.01
C ALA A 14 2.86 -10.75 -3.44
N GLU A 15 2.85 -12.02 -3.84
CA GLU A 15 1.92 -13.03 -3.32
C GLU A 15 2.10 -13.27 -1.82
N ALA A 16 3.36 -13.44 -1.36
CA ALA A 16 3.67 -13.64 0.05
C ALA A 16 3.24 -12.45 0.92
N TYR A 17 3.49 -11.22 0.47
CA TYR A 17 3.05 -10.01 1.18
C TYR A 17 1.52 -9.89 1.20
N ASN A 18 0.84 -10.18 0.08
CA ASN A 18 -0.63 -10.18 0.03
C ASN A 18 -1.21 -11.19 1.03
N GLY A 19 -0.70 -12.42 1.06
CA GLY A 19 -1.14 -13.45 2.01
C GLY A 19 -0.95 -13.02 3.47
N PHE A 20 0.21 -12.45 3.79
CA PHE A 20 0.49 -11.91 5.12
C PHE A 20 -0.52 -10.82 5.52
N PHE A 21 -0.71 -9.80 4.68
CA PHE A 21 -1.60 -8.68 4.99
C PHE A 21 -3.10 -9.05 4.96
N LEU A 22 -3.48 -10.12 4.26
CA LEU A 22 -4.85 -10.63 4.30
C LEU A 22 -5.22 -11.21 5.67
N THR A 23 -4.24 -11.77 6.37
CA THR A 23 -4.40 -12.48 7.65
C THR A 23 -3.85 -11.72 8.85
N TYR A 24 -3.33 -10.50 8.62
CA TYR A 24 -2.81 -9.64 9.67
C TYR A 24 -3.95 -8.96 10.43
N TYR A 25 -4.08 -9.29 11.72
CA TYR A 25 -5.09 -8.72 12.63
C TYR A 25 -4.50 -8.12 13.92
N GLN A 26 -3.16 -8.05 14.03
CA GLN A 26 -2.48 -7.60 15.26
C GLN A 26 -2.50 -6.08 15.45
N GLY A 27 -2.98 -5.33 14.45
CA GLY A 27 -3.11 -3.89 14.53
C GLY A 27 -3.83 -3.30 13.32
N PRO A 28 -3.98 -1.97 13.28
CA PRO A 28 -4.59 -1.27 12.16
C PRO A 28 -3.76 -1.46 10.89
N LEU A 29 -4.42 -1.70 9.76
CA LEU A 29 -3.78 -1.90 8.47
C LEU A 29 -4.40 -0.98 7.42
N LEU A 30 -3.58 -0.11 6.83
CA LEU A 30 -3.95 0.72 5.69
C LEU A 30 -3.30 0.18 4.42
N VAL A 31 -4.10 -0.28 3.45
CA VAL A 31 -3.65 -0.71 2.13
C VAL A 31 -3.85 0.44 1.16
N VAL A 32 -2.78 0.88 0.48
CA VAL A 32 -2.82 2.05 -0.40
C VAL A 32 -2.55 1.62 -1.85
N ASN A 33 -3.46 1.98 -2.77
CA ASN A 33 -3.18 1.94 -4.20
C ASN A 33 -2.42 3.21 -4.61
N THR A 34 -1.20 3.02 -5.11
CA THR A 34 -0.30 4.10 -5.50
C THR A 34 -0.39 4.51 -6.97
N ASP A 35 -1.16 3.81 -7.80
CA ASP A 35 -1.24 4.04 -9.25
C ASP A 35 -1.66 5.47 -9.61
N ASN A 36 -2.51 6.08 -8.77
CA ASN A 36 -3.01 7.45 -8.94
C ASN A 36 -2.44 8.43 -7.88
N LEU A 37 -1.35 8.06 -7.20
CA LEU A 37 -0.81 8.82 -6.08
C LEU A 37 0.55 9.45 -6.42
N ASP A 38 0.52 10.67 -6.94
CA ASP A 38 1.72 11.50 -7.09
C ASP A 38 2.15 12.16 -5.77
N LEU A 39 3.01 11.50 -5.00
CA LEU A 39 3.53 12.04 -3.74
C LEU A 39 4.66 13.07 -3.94
N GLU A 40 5.29 13.08 -5.10
CA GLU A 40 6.46 13.92 -5.38
C GLU A 40 6.04 15.32 -5.82
N ASN A 41 5.08 15.42 -6.73
CA ASN A 41 4.68 16.71 -7.34
C ASN A 41 3.32 17.22 -6.85
N ASN A 42 2.57 16.43 -6.08
CA ASN A 42 1.25 16.83 -5.57
C ASN A 42 1.16 16.78 -4.03
N PRO A 43 1.41 17.90 -3.33
CA PRO A 43 1.30 17.98 -1.86
C PRO A 43 -0.08 17.61 -1.31
N THR A 44 -1.14 17.70 -2.11
CA THR A 44 -2.48 17.29 -1.69
C THR A 44 -2.59 15.78 -1.56
N HIS A 45 -1.91 15.02 -2.42
CA HIS A 45 -1.86 13.56 -2.31
C HIS A 45 -1.14 13.13 -1.05
N PHE A 46 -0.03 13.78 -0.70
CA PHE A 46 0.64 13.57 0.58
C PHE A 46 -0.29 13.86 1.77
N ARG A 47 -0.97 15.01 1.78
CA ARG A 47 -1.91 15.35 2.86
C ARG A 47 -3.05 14.35 2.99
N ARG A 48 -3.59 13.84 1.88
CA ARG A 48 -4.62 12.80 1.89
C ARG A 48 -4.09 11.50 2.50
N LEU A 49 -2.89 11.07 2.12
CA LEU A 49 -2.27 9.88 2.70
C LEU A 49 -2.06 10.05 4.21
N LEU A 50 -1.57 11.21 4.65
CA LEU A 50 -1.36 11.50 6.07
C LEU A 50 -2.67 11.44 6.87
N ALA A 51 -3.73 12.07 6.36
CA ALA A 51 -5.04 12.05 7.01
C ALA A 51 -5.61 10.63 7.13
N GLU A 52 -5.40 9.78 6.13
CA GLU A 52 -5.85 8.38 6.18
C GLU A 52 -5.02 7.53 7.16
N ILE A 53 -3.71 7.79 7.28
CA ILE A 53 -2.86 7.15 8.30
C ILE A 53 -3.36 7.52 9.70
N GLU A 54 -3.61 8.80 9.95
CA GLU A 54 -4.14 9.28 11.24
C GLU A 54 -5.54 8.72 11.53
N ALA A 55 -6.38 8.56 10.51
CA ALA A 55 -7.73 7.99 10.63
C ALA A 55 -7.78 6.46 10.72
N THR A 56 -6.66 5.76 10.45
CA THR A 56 -6.59 4.30 10.50
C THR A 56 -6.43 3.84 11.95
N GLY A 57 -7.54 3.81 12.67
CA GLY A 57 -7.55 3.47 14.10
C GLY A 57 -7.69 1.97 14.41
N GLN A 58 -8.52 1.23 13.67
CA GLN A 58 -8.76 -0.20 13.89
C GLN A 58 -9.13 -0.91 12.58
N GLY A 59 -8.80 -2.20 12.50
CA GLY A 59 -9.15 -3.05 11.36
C GLY A 59 -8.34 -2.73 10.11
N ARG A 60 -8.90 -3.11 8.95
CA ARG A 60 -8.25 -2.92 7.65
C ARG A 60 -9.00 -1.88 6.82
N ARG A 61 -8.28 -0.91 6.27
CA ARG A 61 -8.80 0.13 5.37
C ARG A 61 -8.06 0.07 4.04
N PHE A 62 -8.75 0.49 2.97
CA PHE A 62 -8.21 0.60 1.63
C PHE A 62 -8.29 2.05 1.17
N LEU A 63 -7.16 2.61 0.73
CA LEU A 63 -7.05 3.93 0.11
C LEU A 63 -6.73 3.74 -1.36
N GLY A 64 -7.71 3.95 -2.24
CA GLY A 64 -7.57 3.80 -3.68
C GLY A 64 -8.89 4.13 -4.36
N SER A 65 -8.87 4.34 -5.67
CA SER A 65 -10.09 4.48 -6.45
C SER A 65 -10.82 3.13 -6.47
N ALA A 66 -12.12 3.12 -6.14
CA ALA A 66 -13.02 2.03 -6.51
C ALA A 66 -13.25 2.01 -8.02
#